data_AF-A0A8T3NR16-F1
#
_entry.id   AF-A0A8T3NR16-F1
#
_cell.length_a   1.000
_cell.length_b   1.000
_cell.length_c   1.000
_cell.angle_alpha   90.00
_cell.angle_beta   90.00
_cell.angle_gamma   90.00
#
_symmetry.space_group_name_H-M   'P 1'
#
loop_
_entity.id
_entity.type
_entity.pdbx_description
1 polymer ?
#
loop_
_entity_poly.entity_id
_entity_poly.type
_entity_poly.pdbx_seq_one_letter_code
_entity_poly.pdbx_strand_id
1 'polypeptide(L)' 'MSVDTKREEVLRELGTVQDPDLHRDLVSLGMIQDLKIEGDRVDFAVVLTTPACPVKDSMKQWSEDAVRRLPWVKQVS' A
#
# COMPACT_ATOMS: atom_id res chain seq x y z
N MET A 1 9.70 -19.35 10.13
CA MET A 1 10.25 -17.98 9.99
C MET A 1 10.39 -17.66 8.51
N SER A 2 9.32 -17.35 7.76
CA SER A 2 9.47 -17.05 6.31
C SER A 2 8.32 -16.23 5.67
N VAL A 3 7.35 -15.70 6.41
CA VAL A 3 6.19 -14.98 5.78
C VAL A 3 6.35 -13.46 5.86
N ASP A 4 7.36 -12.98 6.57
CA ASP A 4 7.53 -11.57 6.92
C ASP A 4 8.23 -10.77 5.80
N THR A 5 9.15 -11.37 5.06
CA THR A 5 10.04 -10.63 4.14
C THR A 5 9.31 -9.91 3.01
N LYS A 6 8.33 -10.55 2.35
CA LYS A 6 7.55 -9.89 1.29
C LYS A 6 6.65 -8.78 1.83
N ARG A 7 6.08 -9.00 3.01
CA ARG A 7 5.22 -8.01 3.67
C ARG A 7 6.05 -6.80 4.06
N GLU A 8 7.24 -7.01 4.60
CA GLU A 8 8.20 -5.96 4.92
C GLU A 8 8.60 -5.18 3.66
N GLU A 9 8.89 -5.83 2.54
CA GLU A 9 9.17 -5.13 1.28
C GLU A 9 7.99 -4.27 0.83
N VAL A 10 6.78 -4.83 0.81
CA VAL A 10 5.57 -4.08 0.45
C VAL A 10 5.34 -2.92 1.40
N LEU A 11 5.42 -3.13 2.71
CA LEU A 11 5.26 -2.07 3.72
C LEU A 11 6.32 -0.98 3.57
N ARG A 12 7.54 -1.34 3.17
CA ARG A 12 8.63 -0.40 2.95
C ARG A 12 8.39 0.46 1.71
N GLU A 13 7.92 -0.13 0.61
CA GLU A 13 7.51 0.62 -0.59
C GLU A 13 6.27 1.47 -0.31
N LEU A 14 5.26 0.94 0.36
CA LEU A 14 4.08 1.70 0.79
C LEU A 14 4.44 2.85 1.73
N GLY A 15 5.48 2.69 2.56
CA GLY A 15 6.02 3.75 3.41
C GLY A 15 6.75 4.86 2.66
N THR A 16 7.14 4.64 1.39
CA THR A 16 7.64 5.74 0.54
C THR A 16 6.53 6.68 0.09
N VAL A 17 5.28 6.20 0.11
CA VAL A 17 4.10 7.04 -0.13
C VAL A 17 3.75 7.74 1.17
N GLN A 18 4.18 8.99 1.26
CA GLN A 18 3.88 9.88 2.39
C GLN A 18 2.79 10.86 2.00
N ASP A 19 1.84 11.05 2.91
CA ASP A 19 0.81 12.07 2.76
C ASP A 19 1.45 13.46 2.90
N PRO A 20 1.35 14.36 1.90
CA PRO A 20 1.97 15.68 1.94
C PRO A 20 1.28 16.65 2.92
N ASP A 21 0.05 16.35 3.34
CA ASP A 21 -0.73 17.13 4.29
C ASP A 21 -0.36 16.75 5.73
N LEU A 22 -0.30 15.45 6.00
CA LEU A 22 -0.04 14.86 7.33
C LEU A 22 1.44 14.55 7.59
N HIS A 23 2.30 14.60 6.56
CA HIS A 23 3.71 14.19 6.60
C HIS A 23 3.90 12.81 7.26
N ARG A 24 2.93 11.91 7.05
CA ARG A 24 2.92 10.56 7.62
C ARG A 24 2.67 9.52 6.54
N ASP A 25 3.19 8.33 6.79
CA ASP A 25 3.09 7.18 5.90
C ASP A 25 1.69 6.57 5.99
N LEU A 26 1.12 6.16 4.85
CA LEU A 26 -0.21 5.51 4.82
C LEU A 26 -0.27 4.24 5.67
N VAL A 27 0.85 3.53 5.75
CA VAL A 27 1.03 2.34 6.58
C VAL A 27 0.89 2.69 8.06
N SER A 28 1.59 3.73 8.52
CA SER A 28 1.55 4.18 9.92
C SER A 28 0.22 4.82 10.31
N LEU A 29 -0.49 5.40 9.33
CA LEU A 29 -1.86 5.90 9.52
C LEU A 29 -2.90 4.77 9.62
N GLY A 30 -2.51 3.51 9.39
CA GLY A 30 -3.42 2.37 9.44
C GLY A 30 -4.50 2.40 8.35
N MET A 31 -4.23 3.12 7.26
CA MET A 31 -5.18 3.24 6.14
C MET A 31 -5.20 1.98 5.28
N ILE A 32 -4.16 1.14 5.38
CA ILE A 32 -4.06 -0.16 4.72
C ILE A 32 -4.55 -1.25 5.69
N GLN A 33 -5.61 -1.95 5.31
CA GLN A 33 -6.13 -3.13 5.99
C GLN A 33 -6.14 -4.33 5.04
N ASP A 34 -6.27 -5.55 5.58
CA ASP A 34 -6.38 -6.77 4.77
C ASP A 34 -5.24 -6.98 3.75
N LEU A 35 -4.00 -6.63 4.10
CA LEU A 35 -2.84 -6.88 3.24
C LEU A 35 -2.65 -8.39 3.03
N LYS A 36 -2.92 -8.85 1.80
CA LYS A 36 -2.70 -10.21 1.33
C LYS A 36 -1.66 -10.22 0.23
N ILE A 37 -0.74 -11.17 0.31
CA ILE A 37 0.31 -11.36 -0.69
C ILE A 37 0.20 -12.80 -1.16
N GLU A 38 -0.22 -12.97 -2.41
CA GLU A 38 -0.38 -14.27 -3.07
C GLU A 38 0.63 -14.37 -4.21
N GLY A 39 1.80 -14.96 -3.94
CA GLY A 39 2.83 -15.15 -4.96
C GLY A 39 3.38 -13.82 -5.49
N ASP A 40 2.93 -13.43 -6.67
CA ASP A 40 3.23 -12.18 -7.41
C ASP A 40 2.10 -11.13 -7.35
N ARG A 41 1.01 -11.41 -6.63
CA ARG A 41 -0.11 -10.50 -6.44
C ARG A 41 -0.15 -9.95 -5.02
N VAL A 42 -0.40 -8.66 -4.91
CA VAL A 42 -0.60 -7.95 -3.64
C VAL A 42 -2.01 -7.37 -3.62
N ASP A 43 -2.80 -7.72 -2.62
CA ASP A 43 -4.16 -7.24 -2.42
C ASP A 43 -4.20 -6.47 -1.08
N PHE A 44 -4.77 -5.27 -1.08
CA PHE A 44 -4.96 -4.52 0.16
C PHE A 44 -6.21 -3.63 0.13
N ALA A 45 -6.85 -3.50 1.29
CA ALA A 45 -8.01 -2.65 1.46
C ALA A 45 -7.60 -1.28 1.99
N VAL A 46 -7.76 -0.23 1.17
CA VAL A 46 -7.60 1.15 1.65
C VAL A 46 -8.90 1.65 2.28
N VAL A 47 -8.92 1.79 3.61
CA VAL A 47 -10.05 2.33 4.37
C VAL A 47 -9.78 3.80 4.66
N LEU A 48 -10.32 4.70 3.84
CA LEU A 48 -10.39 6.11 4.19
C LEU A 48 -11.67 6.39 4.99
N THR A 49 -11.49 7.16 6.05
CA THR A 49 -12.55 7.72 6.90
C THR A 49 -13.35 8.83 6.21
N THR A 50 -13.01 9.21 4.97
CA THR A 50 -13.74 10.19 4.16
C THR A 50 -14.22 9.57 2.82
N PRO A 51 -15.54 9.38 2.63
CA PRO A 51 -16.09 8.60 1.52
C PRO A 51 -16.14 9.31 0.15
N ALA A 52 -15.80 10.60 0.05
CA ALA A 52 -16.08 11.40 -1.14
C ALA A 52 -14.86 12.14 -1.74
N CYS A 53 -13.63 11.91 -1.26
CA CYS A 53 -12.46 12.62 -1.77
C CYS A 53 -11.70 11.84 -2.86
N PRO A 54 -11.34 12.48 -3.99
CA PRO A 54 -10.49 11.89 -5.05
C PRO A 54 -9.08 11.51 -4.55
N VAL A 55 -8.75 11.94 -3.34
CA VAL A 55 -7.51 11.58 -2.63
C VAL A 55 -7.47 10.07 -2.35
N LYS A 56 -8.60 9.40 -2.13
CA LYS A 56 -8.62 7.93 -1.90
C LYS A 56 -8.02 7.17 -3.08
N ASP A 57 -8.53 7.42 -4.27
CA ASP A 57 -8.05 6.79 -5.50
C ASP A 57 -6.60 7.19 -5.79
N SER A 58 -6.23 8.45 -5.56
CA SER A 58 -4.85 8.92 -5.75
C SER A 58 -3.86 8.19 -4.83
N MET A 59 -4.22 8.05 -3.55
CA MET A 59 -3.42 7.33 -2.56
C MET A 59 -3.30 5.84 -2.88
N LYS A 60 -4.40 5.22 -3.31
CA LYS A 60 -4.40 3.84 -3.78
C LYS A 60 -3.46 3.71 -4.99
N GLN A 61 -3.59 4.58 -5.98
CA GLN A 61 -2.77 4.59 -7.18
C GLN A 61 -1.28 4.74 -6.87
N TRP A 62 -0.91 5.64 -5.95
CA TRP A 62 0.49 5.82 -5.53
C TRP A 62 1.03 4.60 -4.79
N SER A 63 0.21 4.00 -3.93
CA SER A 63 0.52 2.75 -3.23
C SER A 63 0.72 1.60 -4.22
N GLU A 64 -0.19 1.45 -5.19
CA GLU A 64 -0.11 0.48 -6.28
C GLU A 64 1.14 0.69 -7.14
N ASP A 65 1.49 1.94 -7.45
CA ASP A 65 2.67 2.30 -8.24
C ASP A 65 3.98 1.99 -7.50
N ALA A 66 4.06 2.30 -6.20
CA ALA A 66 5.21 1.96 -5.37
C ALA A 66 5.41 0.45 -5.31
N VAL A 67 4.35 -0.31 -5.01
CA VAL A 67 4.42 -1.78 -4.94
C VAL A 67 4.71 -2.41 -6.31
N ARG A 68 4.22 -1.81 -7.41
CA ARG A 68 4.54 -2.23 -8.79
C ARG A 68 6.01 -2.06 -9.17
N ARG A 69 6.80 -1.28 -8.43
CA ARG A 69 8.25 -1.17 -8.67
C ARG A 69 9.01 -2.42 -8.26
N LEU A 70 8.42 -3.23 -7.39
CA LEU A 70 9.01 -4.49 -6.98
C LEU A 70 9.04 -5.45 -8.18
N PRO A 71 10.21 -6.03 -8.51
CA PRO A 71 10.38 -6.83 -9.73
C PRO A 71 9.57 -8.13 -9.72
N TRP A 72 9.10 -8.56 -8.55
CA TRP A 72 8.29 -9.77 -8.37
C TRP A 72 6.78 -9.50 -8.41
N VAL A 73 6.34 -8.25 -8.30
CA VAL A 73 4.93 -7.89 -8.31
C VAL A 73 4.42 -7.78 -9.74
N LYS A 74 3.38 -8.55 -10.08
CA LYS A 74 2.69 -8.45 -11.39
C LYS A 74 1.32 -7.81 -11.30
N GLN A 75 0.62 -7.97 -10.18
CA GLN A 75 -0.70 -7.40 -9.96
C GLN A 75 -0.81 -6.78 -8.57
N VAL A 76 -1.51 -5.65 -8.52
CA VAL A 76 -1.93 -4.99 -7.27
C VAL A 76 -3.42 -4.67 -7.38
N SER A 77 -4.17 -4.82 -6.29
CA SER A 77 -5.61 -4.49 -6.22
C SER A 77 -6.03 -3.98 -4.85
#